data_AF-A0A2N2S6D3-F1
#
_entry.id   AF-A0A2N2S6D3-F1
#
_cell.length_a   1.000
_cell.length_b   1.000
_cell.length_c   1.000
_cell.angle_alpha   90.00
_cell.angle_beta   90.00
_cell.angle_gamma   90.00
#
_symmetry.space_group_name_H-M   'P 1'
#
loop_
_entity.id
_entity.type
_entity.pdbx_description
1 polymer ?
#
loop_
_entity_poly.entity_id
_entity_poly.type
_entity_poly.pdbx_seq_one_letter_code
_entity_poly.pdbx_strand_id
1 'polypeptide(L)'
;AHPADGIDLMAGPWEVREKLAPRAEGPPLRLRTYFPAELDAIDGLAAAYLDDSRRHIERYAKAIGPYPFDGFSVVASPLPTGFGMPTLTYIGAEVLKLPFIRATSLGHEVLHNWWGNGVFVDYASGNWAEGLTTFMADYAYKEDESAAAARAMRLGWLRDFAAVPAADQQPLAAFRSRTHGAAAAVGYGKSAMLFVMLREQIGADTFDRGIRAFWARHRFGVAGWSDLRSAFEAESGQDLATFFDQWLTRRGGPAPRIERARTQARAGGTQLIVDLAQSSPPYALKIPLELVYAGRRERIDVEFRDGRRQLTLDVDTAPASVRLDPELRLWRVLAPAQLPPILRQWITAATPRLAIAQAPGPSAAADETAAAAPALVQRLFERAAKPGSLEDLDRGSGPMLLIGSHAAVDAALAGAGLPPRPASLGVRGSAQVWTVIRAHGAPLAVVSARDVGALQALSRPLPHYGAQSWLVFEGSRVLERGVWEVRDDGVTVRQD
;
A
#
# COMPACT_ATOMS: atom_id res chain seq x y z
N ALA A 1 -23.55 -10.06 -29.17
CA ALA A 1 -22.22 -10.69 -29.02
C ALA A 1 -21.23 -9.57 -28.75
N HIS A 2 -20.44 -9.70 -27.69
CA HIS A 2 -19.46 -8.69 -27.28
C HIS A 2 -18.06 -9.27 -27.55
N PRO A 3 -17.47 -9.01 -28.72
CA PRO A 3 -16.19 -9.59 -29.08
C PRO A 3 -15.11 -9.09 -28.11
N ALA A 4 -14.29 -10.00 -27.59
CA ALA A 4 -13.08 -9.66 -26.86
C ALA A 4 -11.98 -9.23 -27.84
N ASP A 5 -11.01 -8.45 -27.38
CA ASP A 5 -9.89 -7.94 -28.19
C ASP A 5 -8.93 -9.05 -28.69
N GLY A 6 -9.06 -10.28 -28.18
CA GLY A 6 -8.26 -11.44 -28.58
C GLY A 6 -8.81 -12.77 -28.08
N ILE A 7 -8.12 -13.86 -28.45
CA ILE A 7 -8.39 -15.21 -27.96
C ILE A 7 -7.16 -15.68 -27.17
N ASP A 8 -7.36 -15.97 -25.89
CA ASP A 8 -6.34 -16.58 -25.05
C ASP A 8 -6.42 -18.11 -25.17
N LEU A 9 -5.33 -18.73 -25.61
CA LEU A 9 -5.21 -20.19 -25.71
C LEU A 9 -4.16 -20.69 -24.73
N MET A 10 -4.59 -21.56 -23.84
CA MET A 10 -3.73 -22.21 -22.85
C MET A 10 -3.91 -23.72 -22.98
N ALA A 11 -2.81 -24.46 -23.00
CA ALA A 11 -2.81 -25.91 -23.05
C ALA A 11 -1.76 -26.46 -22.07
N GLY A 12 -2.14 -27.47 -21.30
CA GLY A 12 -1.27 -28.08 -20.31
C GLY A 12 -1.89 -29.37 -19.75
N PRO A 13 -1.08 -30.21 -19.08
CA PRO A 13 -1.55 -31.43 -18.44
C PRO A 13 -2.27 -31.09 -17.12
N TRP A 14 -3.49 -30.56 -17.22
CA TRP A 14 -4.28 -30.18 -16.06
C TRP A 14 -5.32 -31.24 -15.70
N GLU A 15 -5.45 -31.48 -14.41
CA GLU A 15 -6.66 -32.02 -13.82
C GLU A 15 -7.70 -30.89 -13.73
N VAL A 16 -8.87 -31.14 -14.32
CA VAL A 16 -9.95 -30.15 -14.38
C VAL A 16 -11.01 -30.51 -13.36
N ARG A 17 -11.21 -29.63 -12.37
CA ARG A 17 -12.35 -29.71 -11.45
C ARG A 17 -13.40 -28.67 -11.87
N GLU A 18 -14.67 -29.05 -11.82
CA GLU A 18 -15.78 -28.19 -12.22
C GLU A 18 -16.85 -28.15 -11.12
N LYS A 19 -17.45 -26.97 -10.94
CA LYS A 19 -18.62 -26.76 -10.08
C LYS A 19 -19.62 -25.84 -10.77
N LEU A 20 -20.88 -26.26 -10.84
CA LEU A 20 -21.98 -25.41 -11.26
C LEU A 20 -22.54 -24.69 -10.03
N ALA A 21 -22.40 -23.38 -9.98
CA ALA A 21 -22.94 -22.53 -8.93
C ALA A 21 -24.28 -21.91 -9.36
N PRO A 22 -25.33 -21.96 -8.53
CA PRO A 22 -26.60 -21.31 -8.86
C PRO A 22 -26.41 -19.79 -8.97
N ARG A 23 -27.19 -19.14 -9.82
CA ARG A 23 -27.27 -17.68 -9.95
C ARG A 23 -28.67 -17.20 -9.59
N ALA A 24 -28.78 -15.94 -9.16
CA ALA A 24 -30.07 -15.31 -8.95
C ALA A 24 -30.88 -15.22 -10.26
N GLU A 25 -30.20 -14.97 -11.38
CA GLU A 25 -30.78 -14.88 -12.72
C GLU A 25 -29.88 -15.58 -13.74
N GLY A 26 -30.50 -16.25 -14.72
CA GLY A 26 -29.79 -16.95 -15.80
C GLY A 26 -29.34 -18.38 -15.47
N PRO A 27 -28.60 -19.05 -16.38
CA PRO A 27 -28.11 -20.40 -16.16
C PRO A 27 -27.06 -20.45 -15.03
N PRO A 28 -26.83 -21.64 -14.43
CA PRO A 28 -25.79 -21.82 -13.43
C PRO A 28 -24.42 -21.34 -13.92
N LEU A 29 -23.68 -20.64 -13.05
CA LEU A 29 -22.31 -20.23 -13.27
C LEU A 29 -21.39 -21.45 -13.28
N ARG A 30 -20.60 -21.61 -14.34
CA ARG A 30 -19.62 -22.68 -14.44
C ARG A 30 -18.27 -22.25 -13.87
N LEU A 31 -17.85 -22.85 -12.78
CA LEU A 31 -16.58 -22.59 -12.14
C LEU A 31 -15.61 -23.73 -12.39
N ARG A 32 -14.36 -23.42 -12.71
CA ARG A 32 -13.33 -24.43 -13.00
C ARG A 32 -11.99 -24.14 -12.35
N THR A 33 -11.26 -25.19 -12.02
CA THR A 33 -9.82 -25.13 -11.78
C THR A 33 -9.10 -25.99 -12.81
N TYR A 34 -7.97 -25.50 -13.32
CA TYR A 34 -7.08 -26.22 -14.23
C TYR A 34 -5.72 -26.32 -13.56
N PHE A 35 -5.51 -27.38 -12.78
CA PHE A 35 -4.34 -27.55 -11.91
C PHE A 35 -3.48 -28.74 -12.35
N PRO A 36 -2.14 -28.64 -12.34
CA PRO A 36 -1.28 -29.81 -12.46
C PRO A 36 -1.61 -30.85 -11.40
N ALA A 37 -1.34 -32.12 -11.68
CA ALA A 37 -1.66 -33.24 -10.79
C ALA A 37 -1.14 -33.03 -9.36
N GLU A 38 0.06 -32.47 -9.16
CA GLU A 38 0.60 -32.23 -7.82
C GLU A 38 -0.15 -31.14 -7.06
N LEU A 39 -0.69 -30.15 -7.76
CA LEU A 39 -1.45 -29.05 -7.17
C LEU A 39 -2.90 -29.48 -6.87
N ASP A 40 -3.53 -30.24 -7.76
CA ASP A 40 -4.87 -30.81 -7.56
C ASP A 40 -4.90 -31.86 -6.44
N ALA A 41 -3.80 -32.59 -6.24
CA ALA A 41 -3.65 -33.56 -5.15
C ALA A 41 -3.58 -32.92 -3.74
N ILE A 42 -3.45 -31.59 -3.63
CA ILE A 42 -3.51 -30.91 -2.33
C ILE A 42 -4.96 -30.93 -1.85
N ASP A 43 -5.19 -31.66 -0.75
CA ASP A 43 -6.54 -31.90 -0.24
C ASP A 43 -7.34 -30.61 -0.05
N GLY A 44 -8.56 -30.62 -0.60
CA GLY A 44 -9.50 -29.50 -0.56
C GLY A 44 -9.11 -28.25 -1.36
N LEU A 45 -7.91 -28.15 -1.95
CA LEU A 45 -7.42 -26.88 -2.54
C LEU A 45 -8.30 -26.42 -3.72
N ALA A 46 -8.54 -27.29 -4.70
CA ALA A 46 -9.36 -26.98 -5.86
C ALA A 46 -10.80 -26.61 -5.48
N ALA A 47 -11.43 -27.39 -4.59
CA ALA A 47 -12.77 -27.11 -4.08
C ALA A 47 -12.84 -25.73 -3.41
N ALA A 48 -11.81 -25.39 -2.64
CA ALA A 48 -11.76 -24.12 -1.94
C ALA A 48 -11.59 -22.93 -2.89
N TYR A 49 -10.79 -23.06 -3.97
CA TYR A 49 -10.73 -22.04 -5.03
C TYR A 49 -12.09 -21.85 -5.73
N LEU A 50 -12.80 -22.93 -6.04
CA LEU A 50 -14.14 -22.86 -6.64
C LEU A 50 -15.14 -22.12 -5.72
N ASP A 51 -15.13 -22.43 -4.43
CA ASP A 51 -15.99 -21.77 -3.45
C ASP A 51 -15.64 -20.30 -3.23
N ASP A 52 -14.34 -19.98 -3.22
CA ASP A 52 -13.87 -18.61 -3.10
C ASP A 52 -14.24 -17.78 -4.33
N SER A 53 -14.02 -18.30 -5.55
CA SER A 53 -14.45 -17.64 -6.79
C SER A 53 -15.94 -17.35 -6.80
N ARG A 54 -16.78 -18.31 -6.38
CA ARG A 54 -18.22 -18.09 -6.24
C ARG A 54 -18.55 -16.93 -5.30
N ARG A 55 -17.99 -16.95 -4.09
CA ARG A 55 -18.23 -15.92 -3.07
C ARG A 55 -17.81 -14.53 -3.55
N HIS A 56 -16.66 -14.41 -4.22
CA HIS A 56 -16.21 -13.13 -4.77
C HIS A 56 -17.15 -12.64 -5.89
N ILE A 57 -17.56 -13.53 -6.80
CA ILE A 57 -18.51 -13.19 -7.87
C ILE A 57 -19.85 -12.72 -7.28
N GLU A 58 -20.39 -13.41 -6.29
CA GLU A 58 -21.65 -13.03 -5.60
C GLU A 58 -21.52 -11.66 -4.91
N ARG A 59 -20.39 -11.41 -4.21
CA ARG A 59 -20.10 -10.12 -3.56
C ARG A 59 -20.13 -8.97 -4.57
N TYR A 60 -19.38 -9.10 -5.67
CA TYR A 60 -19.27 -8.04 -6.66
C TYR A 60 -20.55 -7.88 -7.48
N ALA A 61 -21.26 -8.97 -7.77
CA ALA A 61 -22.56 -8.90 -8.42
C ALA A 61 -23.57 -8.08 -7.60
N LYS A 62 -23.55 -8.23 -6.27
CA LYS A 62 -24.37 -7.44 -5.36
C LYS A 62 -23.98 -5.96 -5.35
N ALA A 63 -22.68 -5.65 -5.38
CA ALA A 63 -22.16 -4.30 -5.29
C ALA A 63 -22.30 -3.50 -6.61
N ILE A 64 -22.04 -4.15 -7.75
CA ILE A 64 -21.88 -3.49 -9.06
C ILE A 64 -23.07 -3.77 -9.99
N GLY A 65 -23.43 -5.04 -10.11
CA GLY A 65 -24.43 -5.53 -11.05
C GLY A 65 -24.07 -6.93 -11.57
N PRO A 66 -24.98 -7.60 -12.30
CA PRO A 66 -24.84 -9.00 -12.66
C PRO A 66 -23.50 -9.36 -13.32
N TYR A 67 -22.96 -10.53 -12.95
CA TYR A 67 -21.71 -11.04 -13.55
C TYR A 67 -21.90 -11.28 -15.06
N PRO A 68 -21.02 -10.71 -15.91
CA PRO A 68 -21.26 -10.64 -17.36
C PRO A 68 -21.05 -11.94 -18.14
N PHE A 69 -20.42 -12.96 -17.56
CA PHE A 69 -19.97 -14.15 -18.28
C PHE A 69 -20.66 -15.43 -17.77
N ASP A 70 -20.58 -16.53 -18.52
CA ASP A 70 -21.21 -17.82 -18.17
C ASP A 70 -20.35 -18.69 -17.23
N GLY A 71 -19.06 -18.39 -17.14
CA GLY A 71 -18.11 -19.15 -16.32
C GLY A 71 -16.93 -18.33 -15.83
N PHE A 72 -16.23 -18.88 -14.83
CA PHE A 72 -14.93 -18.37 -14.37
C PHE A 72 -13.96 -19.52 -14.08
N SER A 73 -12.70 -19.38 -14.49
CA SER A 73 -11.67 -20.42 -14.36
C SER A 73 -10.43 -19.92 -13.61
N VAL A 74 -9.90 -20.73 -12.70
CA VAL A 74 -8.57 -20.53 -12.11
C VAL A 74 -7.60 -21.49 -12.78
N VAL A 75 -6.65 -20.95 -13.53
CA VAL A 75 -5.72 -21.73 -14.34
C VAL A 75 -4.32 -21.61 -13.76
N ALA A 76 -3.67 -22.74 -13.52
CA ALA A 76 -2.32 -22.77 -12.96
C ALA A 76 -1.26 -22.64 -14.07
N SER A 77 -0.34 -21.70 -13.88
CA SER A 77 0.82 -21.44 -14.73
C SER A 77 2.07 -22.14 -14.20
N PRO A 78 2.94 -22.69 -15.06
CA PRO A 78 4.25 -23.19 -14.65
C PRO A 78 5.22 -22.04 -14.30
N LEU A 79 4.94 -20.81 -14.73
CA LEU A 79 5.76 -19.64 -14.47
C LEU A 79 5.17 -18.80 -13.32
N PRO A 80 6.00 -18.07 -12.55
CA PRO A 80 5.55 -17.17 -11.49
C PRO A 80 4.90 -15.91 -12.10
N THR A 81 3.72 -16.10 -12.66
CA THR A 81 2.93 -15.10 -13.39
C THR A 81 1.56 -14.95 -12.74
N GLY A 82 0.91 -13.83 -13.01
CA GLY A 82 -0.45 -13.52 -12.57
C GLY A 82 -1.10 -12.63 -13.63
N PHE A 83 -2.13 -13.15 -14.29
CA PHE A 83 -2.87 -12.43 -15.32
C PHE A 83 -4.37 -12.65 -15.13
N GLY A 84 -5.14 -11.57 -15.15
CA GLY A 84 -6.59 -11.60 -15.24
C GLY A 84 -7.04 -11.42 -16.69
N MET A 85 -7.85 -12.35 -17.18
CA MET A 85 -8.44 -12.34 -18.52
C MET A 85 -9.96 -12.47 -18.40
N PRO A 86 -10.74 -12.15 -19.45
CA PRO A 86 -12.16 -12.42 -19.44
C PRO A 86 -12.43 -13.89 -19.08
N THR A 87 -13.25 -14.15 -18.06
CA THR A 87 -13.62 -15.49 -17.57
C THR A 87 -12.51 -16.32 -16.92
N LEU A 88 -11.29 -15.83 -16.77
CA LEU A 88 -10.22 -16.63 -16.17
C LEU A 88 -9.12 -15.82 -15.49
N THR A 89 -8.44 -16.43 -14.54
CA THR A 89 -7.16 -15.94 -14.01
C THR A 89 -6.09 -17.00 -14.18
N TYR A 90 -4.89 -16.59 -14.60
CA TYR A 90 -3.74 -17.44 -14.84
C TYR A 90 -2.64 -17.12 -13.83
N ILE A 91 -2.43 -18.01 -12.85
CA ILE A 91 -1.58 -17.76 -11.69
C ILE A 91 -0.57 -18.89 -11.53
N GLY A 92 0.69 -18.56 -11.19
CA GLY A 92 1.75 -19.53 -10.94
C GLY A 92 1.35 -20.63 -9.94
N ALA A 93 1.63 -21.90 -10.26
CA ALA A 93 1.24 -23.06 -9.44
C ALA A 93 1.77 -22.98 -8.00
N GLU A 94 3.02 -22.55 -7.81
CA GLU A 94 3.60 -22.37 -6.47
C GLU A 94 2.95 -21.21 -5.70
N VAL A 95 2.44 -20.21 -6.42
CA VAL A 95 1.73 -19.08 -5.83
C VAL A 95 0.36 -19.54 -5.35
N LEU A 96 -0.36 -20.35 -6.14
CA LEU A 96 -1.68 -20.87 -5.79
C LEU A 96 -1.72 -21.68 -4.47
N LYS A 97 -0.58 -22.21 -4.01
CA LYS A 97 -0.43 -22.91 -2.73
C LYS A 97 -0.46 -21.99 -1.51
N LEU A 98 -0.20 -20.69 -1.70
CA LEU A 98 -0.05 -19.73 -0.61
C LEU A 98 -1.43 -19.27 -0.10
N PRO A 99 -1.74 -19.42 1.21
CA PRO A 99 -3.07 -19.15 1.74
C PRO A 99 -3.61 -17.73 1.47
N PHE A 100 -2.72 -16.73 1.44
CA PHE A 100 -3.12 -15.34 1.21
C PHE A 100 -3.66 -15.10 -0.21
N ILE A 101 -3.29 -15.91 -1.20
CA ILE A 101 -3.77 -15.74 -2.58
C ILE A 101 -5.27 -15.89 -2.66
N ARG A 102 -5.82 -16.89 -1.97
CA ARG A 102 -7.27 -17.12 -1.89
C ARG A 102 -8.01 -16.02 -1.14
N ALA A 103 -7.38 -15.46 -0.10
CA ALA A 103 -8.00 -14.45 0.75
C ALA A 103 -8.01 -13.04 0.12
N THR A 104 -6.99 -12.69 -0.66
CA THR A 104 -6.85 -11.33 -1.22
C THR A 104 -6.78 -11.34 -2.75
N SER A 105 -5.75 -11.96 -3.33
CA SER A 105 -5.43 -11.82 -4.75
C SER A 105 -6.50 -12.41 -5.67
N LEU A 106 -7.08 -13.55 -5.33
CA LEU A 106 -8.16 -14.16 -6.12
C LEU A 106 -9.35 -13.20 -6.25
N GLY A 107 -9.71 -12.52 -5.17
CA GLY A 107 -10.78 -11.54 -5.20
C GLY A 107 -10.48 -10.36 -6.14
N HIS A 108 -9.23 -9.89 -6.16
CA HIS A 108 -8.77 -8.84 -7.09
C HIS A 108 -8.90 -9.31 -8.54
N GLU A 109 -8.37 -10.49 -8.87
CA GLU A 109 -8.42 -11.06 -10.22
C GLU A 109 -9.85 -11.35 -10.69
N VAL A 110 -10.72 -11.83 -9.80
CA VAL A 110 -12.15 -12.03 -10.10
C VAL A 110 -12.81 -10.70 -10.45
N LEU A 111 -12.50 -9.62 -9.71
CA LEU A 111 -13.13 -8.32 -9.93
C LEU A 111 -12.76 -7.69 -11.29
N HIS A 112 -11.60 -8.04 -11.86
CA HIS A 112 -11.26 -7.61 -13.22
C HIS A 112 -12.25 -8.06 -14.30
N ASN A 113 -13.11 -9.04 -14.01
CA ASN A 113 -14.22 -9.41 -14.89
C ASN A 113 -15.28 -8.31 -15.04
N TRP A 114 -15.39 -7.38 -14.09
CA TRP A 114 -16.16 -6.14 -14.26
C TRP A 114 -15.28 -5.02 -14.81
N TRP A 115 -14.07 -4.85 -14.29
CA TRP A 115 -13.18 -3.73 -14.62
C TRP A 115 -11.93 -4.18 -15.36
N GLY A 116 -11.77 -3.77 -16.63
CA GLY A 116 -10.69 -4.21 -17.49
C GLY A 116 -11.13 -5.26 -18.51
N ASN A 117 -11.92 -6.25 -18.07
CA ASN A 117 -12.45 -7.30 -18.97
C ASN A 117 -13.96 -7.16 -19.24
N GLY A 118 -14.70 -6.50 -18.34
CA GLY A 118 -16.13 -6.23 -18.50
C GLY A 118 -16.37 -4.86 -19.12
N VAL A 119 -15.83 -3.81 -18.50
CA VAL A 119 -15.65 -2.48 -19.11
C VAL A 119 -14.18 -2.35 -19.50
N PHE A 120 -13.90 -2.21 -20.79
CA PHE A 120 -12.54 -2.11 -21.30
C PHE A 120 -11.93 -0.73 -20.98
N VAL A 121 -10.61 -0.68 -20.87
CA VAL A 121 -9.88 0.53 -20.47
C VAL A 121 -9.45 1.31 -21.71
N ASP A 122 -9.79 2.60 -21.77
CA ASP A 122 -9.08 3.54 -22.66
C ASP A 122 -7.70 3.83 -22.08
N TYR A 123 -6.71 3.04 -22.50
CA TYR A 123 -5.34 3.23 -22.08
C TYR A 123 -4.76 4.58 -22.50
N ALA A 124 -5.32 5.32 -23.47
CA ALA A 124 -4.84 6.68 -23.76
C ALA A 124 -5.04 7.63 -22.56
N SER A 125 -6.12 7.44 -21.80
CA SER A 125 -6.41 8.20 -20.58
C SER A 125 -5.76 7.62 -19.31
N GLY A 126 -5.30 6.37 -19.37
CA GLY A 126 -4.63 5.65 -18.29
C GLY A 126 -5.48 4.58 -17.62
N ASN A 127 -4.81 3.68 -16.90
CA ASN A 127 -5.43 2.48 -16.38
C ASN A 127 -6.16 2.72 -15.05
N TRP A 128 -7.44 3.06 -15.15
CA TRP A 128 -8.34 3.25 -14.00
C TRP A 128 -8.77 1.92 -13.35
N ALA A 129 -8.79 0.83 -14.13
CA ALA A 129 -9.32 -0.45 -13.67
C ALA A 129 -8.51 -1.05 -12.52
N GLU A 130 -7.17 -0.95 -12.56
CA GLU A 130 -6.30 -1.43 -11.47
C GLU A 130 -6.59 -0.70 -10.15
N GLY A 131 -6.76 0.62 -10.20
CA GLY A 131 -7.05 1.42 -9.02
C GLY A 131 -8.42 1.14 -8.43
N LEU A 132 -9.43 1.04 -9.31
CA LEU A 132 -10.79 0.73 -8.87
C LEU A 132 -10.88 -0.69 -8.31
N THR A 133 -10.17 -1.64 -8.91
CA THR A 133 -10.07 -3.02 -8.44
C THR A 133 -9.37 -3.09 -7.09
N THR A 134 -8.24 -2.39 -6.92
CA THR A 134 -7.53 -2.26 -5.64
C THR A 134 -8.44 -1.69 -4.55
N PHE A 135 -9.26 -0.69 -4.88
CA PHE A 135 -10.20 -0.07 -3.95
C PHE A 135 -11.36 -1.01 -3.56
N MET A 136 -12.02 -1.63 -4.53
CA MET A 136 -13.22 -2.45 -4.30
C MET A 136 -12.93 -3.88 -3.82
N ALA A 137 -11.71 -4.38 -4.02
CA ALA A 137 -11.24 -5.67 -3.52
C ALA A 137 -10.32 -5.48 -2.31
N ASP A 138 -9.04 -5.19 -2.55
CA ASP A 138 -7.98 -5.25 -1.54
C ASP A 138 -8.26 -4.32 -0.35
N TYR A 139 -8.68 -3.09 -0.64
CA TYR A 139 -9.00 -2.11 0.39
C TYR A 139 -10.31 -2.40 1.09
N ALA A 140 -11.36 -2.76 0.36
CA ALA A 140 -12.64 -3.16 0.95
C ALA A 140 -12.48 -4.36 1.91
N TYR A 141 -11.59 -5.32 1.62
CA TYR A 141 -11.29 -6.41 2.56
C TYR A 141 -10.65 -5.90 3.85
N LYS A 142 -9.79 -4.89 3.76
CA LYS A 142 -9.20 -4.25 4.95
C LYS A 142 -10.23 -3.43 5.73
N GLU A 143 -11.21 -2.83 5.06
CA GLU A 143 -12.36 -2.19 5.73
C GLU A 143 -13.21 -3.22 6.47
N ASP A 144 -13.48 -4.38 5.87
CA ASP A 144 -14.22 -5.48 6.50
C ASP A 144 -13.46 -6.08 7.70
N GLU A 145 -12.12 -6.11 7.65
CA GLU A 145 -11.28 -6.58 8.76
C GLU A 145 -11.34 -5.65 9.97
N SER A 146 -11.05 -4.35 9.79
CA SER A 146 -11.19 -3.32 10.83
C SER A 146 -10.82 -1.92 10.31
N ALA A 147 -11.26 -0.87 11.02
CA ALA A 147 -10.79 0.49 10.78
C ALA A 147 -9.25 0.63 10.84
N ALA A 148 -8.60 -0.12 11.75
CA ALA A 148 -7.15 -0.12 11.89
C ALA A 148 -6.45 -0.76 10.67
N ALA A 149 -6.98 -1.88 10.15
CA ALA A 149 -6.45 -2.53 8.95
C ALA A 149 -6.59 -1.64 7.70
N ALA A 150 -7.76 -1.00 7.53
CA ALA A 150 -7.99 -0.03 6.46
C ALA A 150 -7.01 1.16 6.55
N ARG A 151 -6.85 1.72 7.76
CA ARG A 151 -5.90 2.81 8.00
C ARG A 151 -4.45 2.39 7.72
N ALA A 152 -4.06 1.18 8.12
CA ALA A 152 -2.73 0.65 7.85
C ALA A 152 -2.44 0.49 6.35
N MET A 153 -3.44 0.09 5.55
CA MET A 153 -3.30 0.02 4.10
C MET A 153 -3.12 1.41 3.47
N ARG A 154 -3.91 2.41 3.90
CA ARG A 154 -3.74 3.81 3.45
C ARG A 154 -2.34 4.35 3.80
N LEU A 155 -1.87 4.08 5.02
CA LEU A 155 -0.50 4.42 5.42
C LEU A 155 0.54 3.73 4.53
N GLY A 156 0.34 2.45 4.20
CA GLY A 156 1.19 1.69 3.29
C GLY A 156 1.34 2.39 1.93
N TRP A 157 0.24 2.82 1.32
CA TRP A 157 0.26 3.54 0.04
C TRP A 157 0.98 4.88 0.12
N LEU A 158 0.70 5.68 1.17
CA LEU A 158 1.36 6.98 1.37
C LEU A 158 2.87 6.83 1.61
N ARG A 159 3.29 5.77 2.32
CA ARG A 159 4.70 5.45 2.55
C ARG A 159 5.40 4.97 1.30
N ASP A 160 4.77 4.06 0.55
CA ASP A 160 5.31 3.56 -0.70
C ASP A 160 5.50 4.72 -1.70
N PHE A 161 4.56 5.67 -1.75
CA PHE A 161 4.69 6.88 -2.52
C PHE A 161 5.82 7.81 -2.04
N ALA A 162 5.95 8.02 -0.71
CA ALA A 162 7.03 8.82 -0.14
C ALA A 162 8.43 8.25 -0.43
N ALA A 163 8.53 6.95 -0.70
CA ALA A 163 9.77 6.30 -1.12
C ALA A 163 10.10 6.47 -2.61
N VAL A 164 9.15 6.93 -3.43
CA VAL A 164 9.37 7.18 -4.87
C VAL A 164 10.10 8.52 -5.06
N PRO A 165 11.25 8.56 -5.77
CA PRO A 165 11.93 9.80 -6.10
C PRO A 165 11.00 10.78 -6.83
N ALA A 166 11.07 12.08 -6.51
CA ALA A 166 10.16 13.08 -7.07
C ALA A 166 10.12 13.09 -8.61
N ALA A 167 11.26 12.85 -9.28
CA ALA A 167 11.33 12.75 -10.74
C ALA A 167 10.51 11.60 -11.34
N ASP A 168 10.34 10.52 -10.56
CA ASP A 168 9.65 9.30 -10.96
C ASP A 168 8.17 9.29 -10.54
N GLN A 169 7.70 10.32 -9.83
CA GLN A 169 6.29 10.49 -9.43
C GLN A 169 5.43 10.99 -10.60
N GLN A 170 5.17 10.09 -11.56
CA GLN A 170 4.40 10.39 -12.76
C GLN A 170 2.92 10.74 -12.47
N PRO A 171 2.24 11.47 -13.37
CA PRO A 171 0.80 11.65 -13.31
C PRO A 171 0.06 10.30 -13.33
N LEU A 172 -1.09 10.21 -12.66
CA LEU A 172 -1.88 8.97 -12.66
C LEU A 172 -2.46 8.68 -14.05
N ALA A 173 -2.81 9.73 -14.82
CA ALA A 173 -3.24 9.58 -16.22
C ALA A 173 -2.16 9.00 -17.15
N ALA A 174 -0.89 8.93 -16.72
CA ALA A 174 0.19 8.30 -17.47
C ALA A 174 0.39 6.80 -17.14
N PHE A 175 -0.26 6.29 -16.09
CA PHE A 175 -0.16 4.89 -15.70
C PHE A 175 -0.85 3.99 -16.73
N ARG A 176 -0.18 2.91 -17.13
CA ARG A 176 -0.69 1.91 -18.10
C ARG A 176 -0.69 0.51 -17.50
N SER A 177 0.46 0.12 -16.96
CA SER A 177 0.67 -1.18 -16.34
C SER A 177 1.82 -1.10 -15.33
N ARG A 178 1.92 -2.13 -14.48
CA ARG A 178 3.01 -2.23 -13.51
C ARG A 178 4.31 -2.62 -14.19
N THR A 179 5.18 -1.65 -14.44
CA THR A 179 6.54 -1.92 -14.98
C THR A 179 7.60 -2.01 -13.87
N HIS A 180 7.56 -1.11 -12.88
CA HIS A 180 8.49 -1.04 -11.73
C HIS A 180 7.80 -0.55 -10.43
N GLY A 181 8.53 -0.53 -9.31
CA GLY A 181 7.99 -0.15 -7.99
C GLY A 181 7.34 1.24 -7.92
N ALA A 182 7.89 2.23 -8.63
CA ALA A 182 7.30 3.58 -8.74
C ALA A 182 5.93 3.57 -9.45
N ALA A 183 5.83 2.80 -10.55
CA ALA A 183 4.57 2.62 -11.27
C ALA A 183 3.51 1.92 -10.39
N ALA A 184 3.93 1.02 -9.50
CA ALA A 184 3.01 0.38 -8.55
C ALA A 184 2.46 1.37 -7.50
N ALA A 185 3.33 2.20 -6.90
CA ALA A 185 2.91 3.16 -5.87
C ALA A 185 1.90 4.19 -6.41
N VAL A 186 2.11 4.67 -7.65
CA VAL A 186 1.16 5.59 -8.31
C VAL A 186 -0.06 4.83 -8.84
N GLY A 187 0.14 3.80 -9.64
CA GLY A 187 -0.95 3.10 -10.35
C GLY A 187 -1.95 2.41 -9.42
N TYR A 188 -1.50 1.85 -8.30
CA TYR A 188 -2.36 1.18 -7.34
C TYR A 188 -2.67 2.12 -6.17
N GLY A 189 -1.63 2.61 -5.48
CA GLY A 189 -1.80 3.39 -4.25
C GLY A 189 -2.51 4.74 -4.46
N LYS A 190 -2.00 5.58 -5.38
CA LYS A 190 -2.64 6.89 -5.67
C LYS A 190 -4.03 6.71 -6.23
N SER A 191 -4.20 5.74 -7.13
CA SER A 191 -5.48 5.45 -7.78
C SER A 191 -6.54 4.97 -6.79
N ALA A 192 -6.21 4.04 -5.88
CA ALA A 192 -7.12 3.62 -4.83
C ALA A 192 -7.46 4.77 -3.86
N MET A 193 -6.47 5.60 -3.50
CA MET A 193 -6.71 6.78 -2.67
C MET A 193 -7.59 7.83 -3.36
N LEU A 194 -7.53 7.97 -4.69
CA LEU A 194 -8.48 8.81 -5.44
C LEU A 194 -9.92 8.35 -5.18
N PHE A 195 -10.20 7.04 -5.23
CA PHE A 195 -11.53 6.51 -4.94
C PHE A 195 -11.93 6.63 -3.46
N VAL A 196 -11.00 6.49 -2.51
CA VAL A 196 -11.24 6.79 -1.09
C VAL A 196 -11.69 8.24 -0.93
N MET A 197 -10.94 9.19 -1.49
CA MET A 197 -11.26 10.63 -1.41
C MET A 197 -12.57 10.96 -2.13
N LEU A 198 -12.82 10.33 -3.28
CA LEU A 198 -14.06 10.54 -4.04
C LEU A 198 -15.28 10.07 -3.24
N ARG A 199 -15.21 8.89 -2.60
CA ARG A 199 -16.28 8.35 -1.74
C ARG A 199 -16.55 9.27 -0.54
N GLU A 200 -15.53 9.88 0.05
CA GLU A 200 -15.69 10.89 1.12
C GLU A 200 -16.28 12.22 0.61
N GLN A 201 -16.02 12.58 -0.65
CA GLN A 201 -16.51 13.81 -1.26
C GLN A 201 -18.02 13.74 -1.58
N ILE A 202 -18.46 12.64 -2.20
CA ILE A 202 -19.84 12.50 -2.69
C ILE A 202 -20.74 11.65 -1.77
N GLY A 203 -20.17 10.99 -0.78
CA GLY A 203 -20.85 10.07 0.13
C GLY A 203 -20.92 8.63 -0.40
N ALA A 204 -20.95 7.65 0.51
CA ALA A 204 -20.91 6.22 0.17
C ALA A 204 -22.08 5.78 -0.72
N ASP A 205 -23.31 6.13 -0.38
CA ASP A 205 -24.49 5.71 -1.15
C ASP A 205 -24.46 6.25 -2.58
N THR A 206 -24.02 7.50 -2.76
CA THR A 206 -23.87 8.14 -4.07
C THR A 206 -22.74 7.51 -4.88
N PHE A 207 -21.63 7.18 -4.21
CA PHE A 207 -20.53 6.46 -4.83
C PHE A 207 -21.00 5.09 -5.35
N ASP A 208 -21.72 4.32 -4.54
CA ASP A 208 -22.24 3.00 -4.92
C ASP A 208 -23.21 3.09 -6.10
N ARG A 209 -24.10 4.09 -6.14
CA ARG A 209 -24.94 4.35 -7.32
C ARG A 209 -24.11 4.70 -8.54
N GLY A 210 -23.06 5.52 -8.39
CA GLY A 210 -22.14 5.88 -9.48
C GLY A 210 -21.45 4.67 -10.09
N ILE A 211 -20.99 3.73 -9.26
CA ILE A 211 -20.39 2.46 -9.71
C ILE A 211 -21.39 1.62 -10.51
N ARG A 212 -22.62 1.45 -10.01
CA ARG A 212 -23.68 0.71 -10.72
C ARG A 212 -24.05 1.38 -12.04
N ALA A 213 -24.15 2.71 -12.07
CA ALA A 213 -24.43 3.49 -13.26
C ALA A 213 -23.32 3.35 -14.30
N PHE A 214 -22.06 3.42 -13.87
CA PHE A 214 -20.90 3.23 -14.74
C PHE A 214 -20.91 1.83 -15.39
N TRP A 215 -21.12 0.77 -14.59
CA TRP A 215 -21.26 -0.59 -15.10
C TRP A 215 -22.38 -0.71 -16.13
N ALA A 216 -23.58 -0.21 -15.80
CA ALA A 216 -24.74 -0.33 -16.67
C ALA A 216 -24.56 0.38 -18.02
N ARG A 217 -23.87 1.52 -18.04
CA ARG A 217 -23.66 2.33 -19.24
C ARG A 217 -22.51 1.83 -20.12
N HIS A 218 -21.44 1.32 -19.52
CA HIS A 218 -20.18 1.06 -20.24
C HIS A 218 -19.80 -0.43 -20.36
N ARG A 219 -20.58 -1.37 -19.80
CA ARG A 219 -20.29 -2.80 -19.96
C ARG A 219 -20.13 -3.18 -21.44
N PHE A 220 -19.03 -3.87 -21.71
CA PHE A 220 -18.56 -4.29 -23.03
C PHE A 220 -18.21 -3.17 -24.01
N GLY A 221 -17.96 -1.96 -23.49
CA GLY A 221 -17.39 -0.84 -24.22
C GLY A 221 -16.05 -0.40 -23.63
N VAL A 222 -15.35 0.47 -24.35
CA VAL A 222 -14.14 1.14 -23.88
C VAL A 222 -14.52 2.40 -23.11
N ALA A 223 -13.95 2.59 -21.92
CA ALA A 223 -14.19 3.77 -21.08
C ALA A 223 -12.88 4.32 -20.51
N GLY A 224 -12.81 5.64 -20.35
CA GLY A 224 -11.72 6.35 -19.70
C GLY A 224 -12.12 6.98 -18.37
N TRP A 225 -11.19 7.75 -17.79
CA TRP A 225 -11.45 8.50 -16.56
C TRP A 225 -12.59 9.52 -16.67
N SER A 226 -12.80 10.10 -17.85
CA SER A 226 -13.90 11.04 -18.10
C SER A 226 -15.27 10.38 -17.97
N ASP A 227 -15.41 9.14 -18.42
CA ASP A 227 -16.65 8.37 -18.33
C ASP A 227 -16.96 8.01 -16.87
N LEU A 228 -15.94 7.59 -16.12
CA LEU A 228 -16.05 7.40 -14.66
C LEU A 228 -16.50 8.67 -13.97
N ARG A 229 -15.84 9.80 -14.24
CA ARG A 229 -16.22 11.11 -13.69
C ARG A 229 -17.68 11.40 -13.99
N SER A 230 -18.10 11.32 -15.24
CA SER A 230 -19.48 11.62 -15.65
C SER A 230 -20.51 10.70 -15.02
N ALA A 231 -20.18 9.43 -14.73
CA ALA A 231 -21.06 8.56 -13.97
C ALA A 231 -21.25 9.04 -12.52
N PHE A 232 -20.19 9.46 -11.84
CA PHE A 232 -20.29 10.01 -10.48
C PHE A 232 -20.93 11.40 -10.43
N GLU A 233 -20.68 12.27 -11.40
CA GLU A 233 -21.31 13.59 -11.50
C GLU A 233 -22.83 13.44 -11.68
N ALA A 234 -23.27 12.51 -12.52
CA ALA A 234 -24.69 12.26 -12.76
C ALA A 234 -25.44 11.81 -11.48
N GLU A 235 -24.81 11.01 -10.63
CA GLU A 235 -25.42 10.50 -9.40
C GLU A 235 -25.29 11.45 -8.20
N SER A 236 -24.27 12.30 -8.21
CA SER A 236 -23.97 13.23 -7.11
C SER A 236 -24.53 14.64 -7.31
N GLY A 237 -24.75 15.05 -8.56
CA GLY A 237 -25.06 16.43 -8.92
C GLY A 237 -23.91 17.43 -8.68
N GLN A 238 -22.72 16.95 -8.30
CA GLN A 238 -21.53 17.79 -8.09
C GLN A 238 -20.70 17.89 -9.36
N ASP A 239 -20.08 19.05 -9.60
CA ASP A 239 -19.00 19.18 -10.60
C ASP A 239 -17.71 18.61 -10.01
N LEU A 240 -17.21 17.53 -10.61
CA LEU A 240 -16.02 16.81 -10.18
C LEU A 240 -14.82 17.07 -11.10
N ALA A 241 -14.92 18.02 -12.05
CA ALA A 241 -13.86 18.30 -13.01
C ALA A 241 -12.55 18.70 -12.33
N THR A 242 -12.60 19.61 -11.36
CA THR A 242 -11.40 20.03 -10.61
C THR A 242 -10.80 18.88 -9.80
N PHE A 243 -11.65 18.05 -9.20
CA PHE A 243 -11.21 16.90 -8.41
C PHE A 243 -10.45 15.89 -9.29
N PHE A 244 -11.05 15.46 -10.41
CA PHE A 244 -10.40 14.49 -11.29
C PHE A 244 -9.15 15.07 -11.95
N ASP A 245 -9.20 16.30 -12.46
CA ASP A 245 -8.04 16.92 -13.12
C ASP A 245 -6.83 16.94 -12.18
N GLN A 246 -6.95 17.52 -10.98
CA GLN A 246 -5.79 17.69 -10.10
C GLN A 246 -5.17 16.36 -9.67
N TRP A 247 -5.97 15.30 -9.48
CA TRP A 247 -5.47 14.01 -9.02
C TRP A 247 -4.91 13.16 -10.16
N LEU A 248 -5.44 13.33 -11.39
CA LEU A 248 -5.00 12.59 -12.56
C LEU A 248 -3.77 13.19 -13.24
N THR A 249 -3.72 14.52 -13.39
CA THR A 249 -2.73 15.19 -14.26
C THR A 249 -1.51 15.69 -13.51
N ARG A 250 -1.64 16.00 -12.21
CA ARG A 250 -0.52 16.55 -11.43
C ARG A 250 0.44 15.45 -10.96
N ARG A 251 1.73 15.77 -11.06
CA ARG A 251 2.83 14.99 -10.48
C ARG A 251 2.88 15.19 -8.97
N GLY A 252 3.35 14.18 -8.28
CA GLY A 252 3.53 14.23 -6.85
C GLY A 252 2.22 14.25 -6.04
N GLY A 253 2.23 14.97 -4.92
CA GLY A 253 1.09 15.17 -4.04
C GLY A 253 1.26 16.40 -3.15
N PRO A 254 0.16 16.91 -2.56
CA PRO A 254 0.19 18.08 -1.68
C PRO A 254 0.87 17.76 -0.34
N ALA A 255 1.46 18.77 0.31
CA ALA A 255 2.00 18.67 1.67
C ALA A 255 1.26 19.62 2.64
N PRO A 256 -0.03 19.35 2.94
CA PRO A 256 -0.78 20.18 3.87
C PRO A 256 -0.25 19.97 5.30
N ARG A 257 -0.19 21.05 6.08
CA ARG A 257 0.27 21.05 7.47
C ARG A 257 -0.46 22.11 8.29
N ILE A 258 -0.54 21.87 9.59
CA ILE A 258 -0.90 22.89 10.58
C ILE A 258 0.40 23.59 10.97
N GLU A 259 0.51 24.89 10.69
CA GLU A 259 1.67 25.68 11.12
C GLU A 259 1.54 26.15 12.57
N ARG A 260 0.30 26.42 13.01
CA ARG A 260 0.00 26.88 14.37
C ARG A 260 -1.45 26.57 14.73
N ALA A 261 -1.69 26.25 15.99
CA ALA A 261 -3.03 26.21 16.58
C ALA A 261 -3.02 26.97 17.91
N ARG A 262 -3.97 27.88 18.10
CA ARG A 262 -4.06 28.71 19.31
C ARG A 262 -5.50 29.06 19.64
N THR A 263 -5.74 29.45 20.89
CA THR A 263 -7.06 29.82 21.39
C THR A 263 -7.03 31.20 21.99
N GLN A 264 -8.12 31.96 21.80
CA GLN A 264 -8.34 33.23 22.44
C GLN A 264 -9.74 33.25 23.08
N ALA A 265 -9.88 34.01 24.17
CA ALA A 265 -11.17 34.22 24.81
C ALA A 265 -12.10 35.06 23.91
N ARG A 266 -13.38 34.71 23.87
CA ARG A 266 -14.44 35.47 23.20
C ARG A 266 -15.64 35.59 24.14
N ALA A 267 -16.45 36.64 23.98
CA ALA A 267 -17.69 36.77 24.74
C ALA A 267 -18.58 35.54 24.51
N GLY A 268 -18.77 34.72 25.55
CA GLY A 268 -19.58 33.51 25.51
C GLY A 268 -18.88 32.21 25.07
N GLY A 269 -17.55 32.19 24.89
CA GLY A 269 -16.85 30.95 24.54
C GLY A 269 -15.36 31.08 24.25
N THR A 270 -14.78 30.04 23.65
CA THR A 270 -13.39 30.02 23.20
C THR A 270 -13.35 30.04 21.67
N GLN A 271 -12.45 30.83 21.09
CA GLN A 271 -12.21 30.81 19.67
C GLN A 271 -10.89 30.09 19.38
N LEU A 272 -10.96 28.99 18.63
CA LEU A 272 -9.80 28.26 18.12
C LEU A 272 -9.40 28.85 16.77
N ILE A 273 -8.12 29.18 16.63
CA ILE A 273 -7.51 29.66 15.39
C ILE A 273 -6.43 28.69 14.94
N VAL A 274 -6.59 28.15 13.73
CA VAL A 274 -5.69 27.17 13.11
C VAL A 274 -5.11 27.76 11.83
N ASP A 275 -3.79 27.94 11.80
CA ASP A 275 -3.06 28.40 10.60
C ASP A 275 -2.67 27.17 9.77
N LEU A 276 -3.27 27.01 8.59
CA LEU A 276 -3.01 25.94 7.63
C LEU A 276 -2.12 26.42 6.48
N ALA A 277 -1.26 25.53 5.99
CA ALA A 277 -0.45 25.77 4.79
C ALA A 277 -0.33 24.51 3.94
N GLN A 278 -0.18 24.67 2.63
CA GLN A 278 0.14 23.59 1.68
C GLN A 278 1.20 24.02 0.66
N SER A 279 1.66 23.06 -0.13
CA SER A 279 2.61 23.27 -1.23
C SER A 279 1.97 24.04 -2.40
N SER A 280 2.81 24.72 -3.20
CA SER A 280 2.40 25.38 -4.44
C SER A 280 2.72 24.47 -5.66
N PRO A 281 1.86 24.42 -6.70
CA PRO A 281 0.52 25.03 -6.76
C PRO A 281 -0.46 24.34 -5.78
N PRO A 282 -1.38 25.10 -5.15
CA PRO A 282 -2.28 24.53 -4.17
C PRO A 282 -3.28 23.56 -4.82
N TYR A 283 -3.65 22.53 -4.05
CA TYR A 283 -4.72 21.60 -4.39
C TYR A 283 -6.02 22.08 -3.76
N ALA A 284 -7.15 21.75 -4.38
CA ALA A 284 -8.45 21.84 -3.72
C ALA A 284 -8.63 20.61 -2.84
N LEU A 285 -8.47 20.79 -1.53
CA LEU A 285 -8.50 19.72 -0.53
C LEU A 285 -9.74 19.86 0.37
N LYS A 286 -10.30 18.72 0.78
CA LYS A 286 -11.23 18.64 1.90
C LYS A 286 -10.51 17.94 3.04
N ILE A 287 -9.94 18.72 3.97
CA ILE A 287 -9.04 18.24 5.01
C ILE A 287 -9.84 17.84 6.25
N PRO A 288 -9.80 16.57 6.68
CA PRO A 288 -10.28 16.19 8.00
C PRO A 288 -9.30 16.70 9.07
N LEU A 289 -9.76 17.59 9.94
CA LEU A 289 -9.08 17.95 11.18
C LEU A 289 -9.74 17.23 12.35
N GLU A 290 -8.94 16.74 13.29
CA GLU A 290 -9.42 16.18 14.55
C GLU A 290 -9.01 17.11 15.70
N LEU A 291 -10.01 17.64 16.40
CA LEU A 291 -9.85 18.39 17.63
C LEU A 291 -9.79 17.41 18.79
N VAL A 292 -8.69 17.44 19.55
CA VAL A 292 -8.46 16.51 20.66
C VAL A 292 -8.69 17.23 21.97
N TYR A 293 -9.66 16.76 22.74
CA TYR A 293 -9.99 17.26 24.08
C TYR A 293 -9.60 16.23 25.14
N ALA A 294 -9.70 16.62 26.42
CA ALA A 294 -9.66 15.66 27.51
C ALA A 294 -10.85 14.69 27.40
N GLY A 295 -10.59 13.44 27.01
CA GLY A 295 -11.59 12.36 26.98
C GLY A 295 -12.50 12.30 25.75
N ARG A 296 -12.44 13.27 24.82
CA ARG A 296 -13.19 13.21 23.56
C ARG A 296 -12.38 13.71 22.37
N ARG A 297 -12.80 13.30 21.17
CA ARG A 297 -12.25 13.74 19.89
C ARG A 297 -13.39 14.16 18.98
N GLU A 298 -13.17 15.18 18.18
CA GLU A 298 -14.17 15.73 17.26
C GLU A 298 -13.54 15.91 15.88
N ARG A 299 -14.17 15.35 14.84
CA ARG A 299 -13.73 15.49 13.45
C ARG A 299 -14.51 16.63 12.79
N ILE A 300 -13.78 17.50 12.10
CA ILE A 300 -14.33 18.53 11.21
C ILE A 300 -13.67 18.41 9.84
N ASP A 301 -14.44 18.57 8.77
CA ASP A 301 -13.89 18.61 7.41
C ASP A 301 -13.77 20.07 6.95
N VAL A 302 -12.60 20.44 6.42
CA VAL A 302 -12.26 21.82 6.05
C VAL A 302 -11.88 21.89 4.57
N GLU A 303 -12.64 22.64 3.79
CA GLU A 303 -12.24 23.00 2.41
C GLU A 303 -10.96 23.85 2.46
N PHE A 304 -9.92 23.51 1.70
CA PHE A 304 -8.66 24.23 1.67
C PHE A 304 -8.11 24.27 0.25
N ARG A 305 -8.19 25.45 -0.37
CA ARG A 305 -7.84 25.68 -1.79
C ARG A 305 -6.65 26.63 -1.96
N ASP A 306 -6.28 27.32 -0.89
CA ASP A 306 -5.24 28.35 -0.87
C ASP A 306 -3.89 27.77 -0.48
N GLY A 307 -2.80 28.49 -0.76
CA GLY A 307 -1.47 28.11 -0.25
C GLY A 307 -1.36 28.22 1.28
N ARG A 308 -2.06 29.19 1.88
CA ARG A 308 -2.18 29.43 3.32
C ARG A 308 -3.59 29.88 3.65
N ARG A 309 -4.16 29.39 4.76
CA ARG A 309 -5.48 29.79 5.25
C ARG A 309 -5.48 29.81 6.77
N GLN A 310 -6.04 30.86 7.36
CA GLN A 310 -6.38 30.87 8.78
C GLN A 310 -7.83 30.42 8.93
N LEU A 311 -8.04 29.37 9.72
CA LEU A 311 -9.36 28.84 10.06
C LEU A 311 -9.71 29.30 11.49
N THR A 312 -10.92 29.81 11.65
CA THR A 312 -11.43 30.24 12.95
C THR A 312 -12.68 29.44 13.27
N LEU A 313 -12.71 28.84 14.46
CA LEU A 313 -13.78 27.96 14.93
C LEU A 313 -14.22 28.39 16.32
N ASP A 314 -15.52 28.54 16.52
CA ASP A 314 -16.07 28.73 17.85
C ASP A 314 -16.19 27.35 18.52
N VAL A 315 -15.56 27.19 19.69
CA VAL A 315 -15.50 25.94 20.45
C VAL A 315 -15.87 26.20 21.91
N ASP A 316 -16.55 25.23 22.53
CA ASP A 316 -17.00 25.38 23.92
C ASP A 316 -15.83 25.48 24.92
N THR A 317 -14.76 24.75 24.64
CA THR A 317 -13.53 24.71 25.43
C THR A 317 -12.32 24.63 24.51
N ALA A 318 -11.15 25.01 25.00
CA ALA A 318 -9.89 24.83 24.28
C ALA A 318 -9.58 23.32 24.10
N PRO A 319 -9.37 22.84 22.86
CA PRO A 319 -8.78 21.52 22.65
C PRO A 319 -7.31 21.51 23.09
N ALA A 320 -6.80 20.35 23.48
CA ALA A 320 -5.39 20.15 23.83
C ALA A 320 -4.48 20.15 22.59
N SER A 321 -4.95 19.56 21.49
CA SER A 321 -4.23 19.53 20.22
C SER A 321 -5.18 19.47 19.02
N VAL A 322 -4.65 19.81 17.85
CA VAL A 322 -5.33 19.64 16.55
C VAL A 322 -4.49 18.73 15.68
N ARG A 323 -5.10 17.69 15.11
CA ARG A 323 -4.44 16.70 14.23
C ARG A 323 -4.96 16.85 12.81
N LEU A 324 -4.07 16.72 11.83
CA LEU A 324 -4.42 16.79 10.41
C LEU A 324 -4.51 15.38 9.83
N ASP A 325 -5.68 15.01 9.34
CA ASP A 325 -5.95 13.74 8.68
C ASP A 325 -5.40 12.52 9.45
N PRO A 326 -5.81 12.33 10.72
CA PRO A 326 -5.29 11.25 11.55
C PRO A 326 -5.63 9.86 11.00
N GLU A 327 -6.70 9.75 10.20
CA GLU A 327 -7.14 8.53 9.54
C GLU A 327 -6.50 8.30 8.17
N LEU A 328 -5.65 9.22 7.68
CA LEU A 328 -4.93 9.11 6.42
C LEU A 328 -5.88 8.92 5.21
N ARG A 329 -6.98 9.66 5.19
CA ARG A 329 -7.98 9.63 4.11
C ARG A 329 -7.60 10.51 2.92
N LEU A 330 -6.53 11.30 3.02
CA LEU A 330 -6.04 12.13 1.93
C LEU A 330 -4.76 11.57 1.28
N TRP A 331 -4.72 11.64 -0.06
CA TRP A 331 -3.45 11.52 -0.78
C TRP A 331 -2.59 12.76 -0.52
N ARG A 332 -1.56 12.61 0.32
CA ARG A 332 -0.64 13.69 0.68
C ARG A 332 0.77 13.18 0.94
N VAL A 333 1.74 14.08 0.81
CA VAL A 333 3.09 13.86 1.31
C VAL A 333 3.05 13.97 2.83
N LEU A 334 3.35 12.86 3.51
CA LEU A 334 3.43 12.81 4.96
C LEU A 334 4.70 13.48 5.45
N ALA A 335 4.63 14.13 6.61
CA ALA A 335 5.82 14.67 7.27
C ALA A 335 6.77 13.53 7.67
N PRO A 336 8.10 13.74 7.75
CA PRO A 336 9.03 12.70 8.15
C PRO A 336 8.69 12.03 9.49
N ALA A 337 8.16 12.79 10.45
CA ALA A 337 7.70 12.26 11.74
C ALA A 337 6.52 11.27 11.62
N GLN A 338 5.74 11.38 10.55
CA GLN A 338 4.61 10.51 10.24
C GLN A 338 5.02 9.26 9.42
N LEU A 339 6.28 9.18 9.00
CA LEU A 339 6.82 8.15 8.14
C LEU A 339 7.84 7.32 8.93
N PRO A 340 7.40 6.31 9.71
CA PRO A 340 8.33 5.33 10.25
C PRO A 340 9.13 4.73 9.09
N PRO A 341 10.44 4.55 9.21
CA PRO A 341 11.26 4.02 8.13
C PRO A 341 10.87 2.57 7.81
N ILE A 342 11.06 2.17 6.55
CA ILE A 342 10.81 0.81 6.04
C ILE A 342 11.91 0.36 5.11
N LEU A 343 12.18 -0.94 5.09
CA LEU A 343 13.22 -1.55 4.26
C LEU A 343 13.16 -1.14 2.77
N ARG A 344 11.97 -0.85 2.23
CA ARG A 344 11.80 -0.38 0.85
C ARG A 344 12.67 0.84 0.54
N GLN A 345 12.87 1.75 1.50
CA GLN A 345 13.71 2.95 1.33
C GLN A 345 15.16 2.61 0.95
N TRP A 346 15.66 1.43 1.34
CA TRP A 346 16.98 0.94 0.96
C TRP A 346 16.95 0.11 -0.32
N ILE A 347 15.91 -0.72 -0.49
CA ILE A 347 15.72 -1.55 -1.69
C ILE A 347 15.70 -0.69 -2.97
N THR A 348 14.99 0.43 -2.93
CA THR A 348 14.80 1.32 -4.08
C THR A 348 15.70 2.57 -4.06
N ALA A 349 16.67 2.63 -3.13
CA ALA A 349 17.53 3.81 -2.97
C ALA A 349 18.35 4.07 -4.24
N ALA A 350 18.54 5.34 -4.59
CA ALA A 350 19.37 5.71 -5.73
C ALA A 350 20.86 5.40 -5.52
N THR A 351 21.35 5.58 -4.29
CA THR A 351 22.74 5.34 -3.88
C THR A 351 22.78 4.68 -2.50
N PRO A 352 22.36 3.40 -2.38
CA PRO A 352 22.38 2.72 -1.08
C PRO A 352 23.83 2.54 -0.61
N ARG A 353 24.07 2.64 0.70
CA ARG A 353 25.38 2.39 1.31
C ARG A 353 25.34 1.15 2.20
N LEU A 354 26.44 0.40 2.22
CA LEU A 354 26.61 -0.79 3.03
C LEU A 354 27.75 -0.62 4.05
N ALA A 355 27.44 -0.76 5.33
CA ALA A 355 28.42 -0.84 6.41
C ALA A 355 28.39 -2.25 7.02
N ILE A 356 29.53 -2.92 7.10
CA ILE A 356 29.65 -4.26 7.66
C ILE A 356 30.19 -4.16 9.09
N ALA A 357 29.41 -4.62 10.06
CA ALA A 357 29.77 -4.59 11.47
C ALA A 357 30.91 -5.58 11.75
N GLN A 358 31.86 -5.17 12.58
CA GLN A 358 33.01 -5.99 13.01
C GLN A 358 32.81 -6.41 14.46
N ALA A 359 33.19 -7.64 14.81
CA ALA A 359 33.09 -8.12 16.18
C ALA A 359 34.15 -7.45 17.09
N PRO A 360 33.85 -7.22 18.37
CA PRO A 360 34.85 -6.81 19.34
C PRO A 360 35.78 -8.00 19.65
N GLY A 361 36.88 -8.11 18.91
CA GLY A 361 37.87 -9.19 19.01
C GLY A 361 37.75 -10.26 17.92
N PRO A 362 38.76 -11.15 17.78
CA PRO A 362 38.80 -12.15 16.72
C PRO A 362 37.68 -13.19 16.90
N SER A 363 36.87 -13.39 15.85
CA SER A 363 35.79 -14.37 15.83
C SER A 363 35.54 -14.85 14.40
N ALA A 364 35.97 -16.08 14.10
CA ALA A 364 35.81 -16.68 12.77
C ALA A 364 34.35 -16.68 12.30
N ALA A 365 33.40 -16.97 13.19
CA ALA A 365 31.98 -16.94 12.86
C ALA A 365 31.47 -15.52 12.52
N ALA A 366 32.00 -14.48 13.17
CA ALA A 366 31.67 -13.10 12.84
C ALA A 366 32.31 -12.68 11.51
N ASP A 367 33.55 -13.09 11.25
CA ASP A 367 34.27 -12.82 10.02
C ASP A 367 33.59 -13.48 8.81
N GLU A 368 33.12 -14.73 8.95
CA GLU A 368 32.32 -15.44 7.95
C GLU A 368 30.98 -14.74 7.68
N THR A 369 30.31 -14.27 8.75
CA THR A 369 29.05 -13.52 8.62
C THR A 369 29.27 -12.20 7.89
N ALA A 370 30.36 -11.49 8.21
CA ALA A 370 30.77 -10.27 7.53
C ALA A 370 31.08 -10.52 6.04
N ALA A 371 31.77 -11.62 5.71
CA ALA A 371 32.09 -12.00 4.34
C ALA A 371 30.85 -12.34 3.49
N ALA A 372 29.77 -12.86 4.10
CA ALA A 372 28.53 -13.20 3.41
C ALA A 372 27.58 -11.99 3.18
N ALA A 373 27.82 -10.86 3.84
CA ALA A 373 26.96 -9.68 3.76
C ALA A 373 26.75 -9.11 2.35
N PRO A 374 27.79 -8.95 1.50
CA PRO A 374 27.61 -8.40 0.15
C PRO A 374 26.64 -9.21 -0.73
N ALA A 375 26.63 -10.54 -0.59
CA ALA A 375 25.75 -11.42 -1.37
C ALA A 375 24.27 -11.24 -1.02
N LEU A 376 23.95 -11.03 0.26
CA LEU A 376 22.59 -10.70 0.69
C LEU A 376 22.16 -9.34 0.11
N VAL A 377 23.04 -8.35 0.19
CA VAL A 377 22.76 -6.98 -0.27
C VAL A 377 22.54 -6.90 -1.77
N GLN A 378 23.32 -7.64 -2.56
CA GLN A 378 23.14 -7.71 -4.01
C GLN A 378 21.75 -8.25 -4.41
N ARG A 379 21.15 -9.13 -3.60
CA ARG A 379 19.77 -9.60 -3.82
C ARG A 379 18.71 -8.67 -3.26
N LEU A 380 19.04 -7.92 -2.21
CA LEU A 380 18.10 -7.04 -1.52
C LEU A 380 17.87 -5.74 -2.28
N PHE A 381 18.91 -5.12 -2.85
CA PHE A 381 18.79 -3.81 -3.49
C PHE A 381 18.60 -3.91 -5.00
N GLU A 382 17.80 -3.00 -5.55
CA GLU A 382 17.62 -2.87 -7.00
C GLU A 382 18.84 -2.23 -7.69
N ARG A 383 19.70 -1.55 -6.91
CA ARG A 383 20.93 -0.88 -7.38
C ARG A 383 22.11 -1.29 -6.52
N ALA A 384 23.31 -1.34 -7.11
CA ALA A 384 24.53 -1.71 -6.40
C ALA A 384 24.83 -0.77 -5.22
N ALA A 385 25.13 -1.35 -4.06
CA ALA A 385 25.51 -0.59 -2.87
C ALA A 385 26.92 -0.01 -2.98
N LYS A 386 27.10 1.23 -2.55
CA LYS A 386 28.41 1.84 -2.33
C LYS A 386 28.96 1.42 -0.95
N PRO A 387 30.29 1.29 -0.78
CA PRO A 387 30.88 1.09 0.54
C PRO A 387 30.52 2.22 1.51
N GLY A 388 30.22 1.86 2.76
CA GLY A 388 30.02 2.75 3.89
C GLY A 388 30.95 2.38 5.05
N SER A 389 31.34 3.37 5.86
CA SER A 389 32.12 3.17 7.07
C SER A 389 31.22 3.11 8.31
N LEU A 390 31.69 2.45 9.37
CA LEU A 390 31.03 2.50 10.68
C LEU A 390 31.05 3.92 11.28
N GLU A 391 32.03 4.73 10.90
CA GLU A 391 32.12 6.15 11.29
C GLU A 391 31.01 7.02 10.68
N ASP A 392 30.38 6.55 9.59
CA ASP A 392 29.28 7.26 8.93
C ASP A 392 27.89 6.91 9.53
N LEU A 393 27.86 6.05 10.55
CA LEU A 393 26.61 5.58 11.16
C LEU A 393 25.84 6.68 11.88
N ASP A 394 26.48 7.76 12.35
CA ASP A 394 25.79 8.89 13.00
C ASP A 394 25.55 10.07 12.05
N ARG A 395 26.43 10.28 11.05
CA ARG A 395 26.49 11.50 10.21
C ARG A 395 26.13 11.33 8.74
N GLY A 396 25.85 10.09 8.29
CA GLY A 396 25.59 9.81 6.88
C GLY A 396 24.34 10.51 6.30
N SER A 397 24.48 11.11 5.11
CA SER A 397 23.43 11.84 4.39
C SER A 397 22.53 10.99 3.50
N GLY A 398 22.70 9.66 3.49
CA GLY A 398 21.94 8.75 2.62
C GLY A 398 21.60 7.40 3.25
N PRO A 399 20.66 6.63 2.66
CA PRO A 399 20.19 5.36 3.21
C PRO A 399 21.35 4.36 3.35
N MET A 400 21.60 3.93 4.59
CA MET A 400 22.67 3.01 4.92
C MET A 400 22.13 1.74 5.59
N LEU A 401 22.68 0.59 5.20
CA LEU A 401 22.41 -0.69 5.82
C LEU A 401 23.63 -1.12 6.65
N LEU A 402 23.44 -1.34 7.94
CA LEU A 402 24.39 -1.99 8.83
C LEU A 402 24.09 -3.48 8.87
N ILE A 403 25.10 -4.33 8.68
CA ILE A 403 24.91 -5.79 8.64
C ILE A 403 26.03 -6.52 9.36
N GLY A 404 25.72 -7.58 10.09
CA GLY A 404 26.72 -8.44 10.72
C GLY A 404 26.14 -9.41 11.73
N SER A 405 27.01 -10.00 12.54
CA SER A 405 26.59 -10.85 13.65
C SER A 405 25.89 -10.05 14.74
N HIS A 406 25.11 -10.70 15.61
CA HIS A 406 24.46 -10.05 16.75
C HIS A 406 25.43 -9.20 17.58
N ALA A 407 26.54 -9.79 18.01
CA ALA A 407 27.55 -9.09 18.82
C ALA A 407 28.22 -7.93 18.07
N ALA A 408 28.55 -8.11 16.79
CA ALA A 408 29.17 -7.07 15.98
C ALA A 408 28.25 -5.87 15.76
N VAL A 409 26.98 -6.14 15.44
CA VAL A 409 25.97 -5.10 15.23
C VAL A 409 25.71 -4.33 16.53
N ASP A 410 25.53 -5.03 17.65
CA ASP A 410 25.26 -4.38 18.94
C ASP A 410 26.45 -3.48 19.35
N ALA A 411 27.70 -3.95 19.13
CA ALA A 411 28.90 -3.16 19.39
C ALA A 411 29.01 -1.92 18.46
N ALA A 412 28.70 -2.07 17.17
CA ALA A 412 28.73 -0.97 16.20
C ALA A 412 27.68 0.11 16.53
N LEU A 413 26.47 -0.29 16.92
CA LEU A 413 25.42 0.65 17.34
C LEU A 413 25.81 1.40 18.61
N ALA A 414 26.36 0.69 19.60
CA ALA A 414 26.83 1.30 20.84
C ALA A 414 27.98 2.29 20.60
N GLY A 415 28.96 1.91 19.77
CA GLY A 415 30.10 2.77 19.41
C GLY A 415 29.71 4.05 18.67
N ALA A 416 28.62 4.00 17.88
CA ALA A 416 28.08 5.16 17.17
C ALA A 416 27.06 5.98 18.01
N GLY A 417 26.78 5.60 19.26
CA GLY A 417 25.77 6.26 20.10
C GLY A 417 24.34 6.13 19.56
N LEU A 418 24.07 5.12 18.71
CA LEU A 418 22.75 4.87 18.16
C LEU A 418 21.89 4.04 19.12
N PRO A 419 20.56 4.10 19.00
CA PRO A 419 19.66 3.27 19.80
C PRO A 419 20.05 1.78 19.73
N PRO A 420 20.07 1.07 20.87
CA PRO A 420 20.33 -0.36 20.87
C PRO A 420 19.20 -1.12 20.19
N ARG A 421 19.38 -2.43 20.04
CA ARG A 421 18.33 -3.32 19.58
C ARG A 421 17.02 -3.08 20.34
N PRO A 422 15.89 -2.89 19.64
CA PRO A 422 14.60 -2.72 20.29
C PRO A 422 14.27 -3.86 21.25
N ALA A 423 13.87 -3.52 22.48
CA ALA A 423 13.55 -4.50 23.52
C ALA A 423 12.44 -5.48 23.09
N SER A 424 11.51 -5.03 22.24
CA SER A 424 10.44 -5.88 21.67
C SER A 424 10.95 -7.00 20.77
N LEU A 425 12.12 -6.85 20.15
CA LEU A 425 12.73 -7.90 19.32
C LEU A 425 13.46 -8.93 20.19
N GLY A 426 14.11 -8.49 21.28
CA GLY A 426 14.90 -9.33 22.17
C GLY A 426 16.04 -10.06 21.45
N VAL A 427 16.37 -11.28 21.89
CA VAL A 427 17.35 -12.19 21.22
C VAL A 427 16.66 -13.32 20.46
N ARG A 428 15.40 -13.12 20.08
CA ARG A 428 14.56 -14.14 19.44
C ARG A 428 14.92 -14.32 17.97
N GLY A 429 14.76 -15.53 17.47
CA GLY A 429 15.05 -15.89 16.08
C GLY A 429 16.55 -16.06 15.80
N SER A 430 16.86 -16.62 14.63
CA SER A 430 18.23 -16.73 14.13
C SER A 430 18.73 -15.44 13.48
N ALA A 431 17.82 -14.57 13.03
CA ALA A 431 18.16 -13.27 12.47
C ALA A 431 17.05 -12.23 12.68
N GLN A 432 17.44 -10.97 12.73
CA GLN A 432 16.58 -9.83 13.03
C GLN A 432 16.91 -8.69 12.07
N VAL A 433 15.87 -8.00 11.61
CA VAL A 433 16.02 -6.85 10.73
C VAL A 433 15.19 -5.71 11.30
N TRP A 434 15.74 -4.50 11.39
CA TRP A 434 14.98 -3.34 11.85
C TRP A 434 15.52 -2.03 11.31
N THR A 435 14.65 -1.01 11.30
CA THR A 435 15.01 0.35 10.91
C THR A 435 15.16 1.25 12.13
N VAL A 436 16.16 2.12 12.13
CA VAL A 436 16.44 3.10 13.19
C VAL A 436 16.24 4.51 12.64
N ILE A 437 15.41 5.29 13.33
CA ILE A 437 15.29 6.73 13.10
C ILE A 437 16.46 7.42 13.81
N ARG A 438 17.20 8.27 13.09
CA ARG A 438 18.30 9.05 13.66
C ARG A 438 17.82 10.47 13.99
N ALA A 439 18.39 11.08 15.02
CA ALA A 439 18.11 12.47 15.37
C ALA A 439 18.53 13.45 14.26
N HIS A 440 19.65 13.11 13.59
CA HIS A 440 20.19 13.81 12.44
C HIS A 440 20.60 12.78 11.38
N GLY A 441 20.40 13.09 10.10
CA GLY A 441 20.77 12.19 8.99
C GLY A 441 19.64 11.27 8.49
N ALA A 442 19.95 10.51 7.44
CA ALA A 442 19.02 9.55 6.85
C ALA A 442 18.79 8.35 7.81
N PRO A 443 17.64 7.66 7.73
CA PRO A 443 17.40 6.48 8.56
C PRO A 443 18.45 5.39 8.28
N LEU A 444 18.64 4.48 9.26
CA LEU A 444 19.48 3.29 9.16
C LEU A 444 18.62 2.04 9.07
N ALA A 445 19.00 1.08 8.23
CA ALA A 445 18.50 -0.28 8.31
C ALA A 445 19.58 -1.16 8.95
N VAL A 446 19.17 -2.13 9.76
CA VAL A 446 20.06 -3.03 10.47
C VAL A 446 19.64 -4.46 10.17
N VAL A 447 20.60 -5.29 9.77
CA VAL A 447 20.45 -6.75 9.62
C VAL A 447 21.42 -7.40 10.60
N SER A 448 20.88 -8.12 11.56
CA SER A 448 21.63 -8.77 12.62
C SER A 448 21.35 -10.26 12.60
N ALA A 449 22.38 -11.08 12.41
CA ALA A 449 22.24 -12.53 12.33
C ALA A 449 23.04 -13.22 13.44
N ARG A 450 22.61 -14.39 13.88
CA ARG A 450 23.36 -15.22 14.83
C ARG A 450 24.67 -15.71 14.22
N ASP A 451 24.61 -16.14 12.96
CA ASP A 451 25.69 -16.80 12.23
C ASP A 451 25.51 -16.62 10.71
N VAL A 452 26.48 -17.10 9.94
CA VAL A 452 26.48 -17.00 8.47
C VAL A 452 25.30 -17.73 7.83
N GLY A 453 24.89 -18.88 8.38
CA GLY A 453 23.76 -19.66 7.87
C GLY A 453 22.45 -18.91 8.02
N ALA A 454 22.22 -18.29 9.17
CA ALA A 454 21.08 -17.43 9.43
C ALA A 454 21.06 -16.22 8.49
N LEU A 455 22.22 -15.61 8.22
CA LEU A 455 22.31 -14.48 7.27
C LEU A 455 21.98 -14.91 5.85
N GLN A 456 22.53 -16.02 5.39
CA GLN A 456 22.30 -16.56 4.04
C GLN A 456 20.83 -16.95 3.85
N ALA A 457 20.18 -17.49 4.87
CA ALA A 457 18.77 -17.87 4.83
C ALA A 457 17.82 -16.68 4.56
N LEU A 458 18.25 -15.43 4.80
CA LEU A 458 17.49 -14.23 4.48
C LEU A 458 17.46 -13.88 2.98
N SER A 459 18.37 -14.45 2.18
CA SER A 459 18.59 -14.07 0.77
C SER A 459 17.34 -14.12 -0.11
N ARG A 460 16.48 -15.11 0.14
CA ARG A 460 15.23 -15.32 -0.61
C ARG A 460 14.04 -14.58 0.01
N PRO A 461 13.76 -14.68 1.33
CA PRO A 461 12.58 -14.06 1.88
C PRO A 461 12.67 -12.54 2.06
N LEU A 462 13.82 -11.99 2.48
CA LEU A 462 13.95 -10.59 2.90
C LEU A 462 13.52 -9.55 1.83
N PRO A 463 13.85 -9.71 0.52
CA PRO A 463 13.39 -8.80 -0.53
C PRO A 463 11.86 -8.63 -0.60
N HIS A 464 11.10 -9.62 -0.14
CA HIS A 464 9.63 -9.58 -0.15
C HIS A 464 9.03 -8.76 1.02
N TYR A 465 9.84 -8.33 1.99
CA TYR A 465 9.39 -7.62 3.19
C TYR A 465 9.76 -6.13 3.20
N GLY A 466 9.92 -5.51 2.03
CA GLY A 466 10.22 -4.09 1.89
C GLY A 466 9.28 -3.16 2.67
N ALA A 467 8.00 -3.54 2.82
CA ALA A 467 7.00 -2.75 3.54
C ALA A 467 7.08 -2.86 5.09
N GLN A 468 8.05 -3.60 5.65
CA GLN A 468 8.22 -3.77 7.10
C GLN A 468 9.30 -2.85 7.68
N SER A 469 9.07 -2.33 8.89
CA SER A 469 10.07 -1.58 9.66
C SER A 469 10.94 -2.51 10.49
N TRP A 470 10.41 -3.67 10.88
CA TRP A 470 11.15 -4.68 11.62
C TRP A 470 10.62 -6.09 11.31
N LEU A 471 11.51 -7.08 11.44
CA LEU A 471 11.27 -8.49 11.19
C LEU A 471 12.11 -9.36 12.14
N VAL A 472 11.56 -10.52 12.50
CA VAL A 472 12.26 -11.60 13.20
C VAL A 472 12.15 -12.88 12.39
N PHE A 473 13.28 -13.52 12.12
CA PHE A 473 13.39 -14.73 11.31
C PHE A 473 13.92 -15.92 12.13
N GLU A 474 13.42 -17.11 11.83
CA GLU A 474 14.07 -18.38 12.14
C GLU A 474 14.41 -19.10 10.83
N GLY A 475 15.69 -19.13 10.49
CA GLY A 475 16.15 -19.48 9.15
C GLY A 475 15.50 -18.57 8.09
N SER A 476 14.76 -19.17 7.16
CA SER A 476 14.04 -18.46 6.10
C SER A 476 12.59 -18.10 6.46
N ARG A 477 12.09 -18.54 7.63
CA ARG A 477 10.71 -18.32 8.06
C ARG A 477 10.60 -17.03 8.89
N VAL A 478 9.64 -16.18 8.55
CA VAL A 478 9.29 -15.01 9.39
C VAL A 478 8.47 -15.48 10.59
N LEU A 479 8.94 -15.16 11.79
CA LEU A 479 8.21 -15.38 13.04
C LEU A 479 7.31 -14.19 13.34
N GLU A 480 7.87 -12.98 13.26
CA GLU A 480 7.18 -11.73 13.56
C GLU A 480 7.63 -10.64 12.60
N ARG A 481 6.74 -9.69 12.35
CA ARG A 481 7.01 -8.52 11.51
C ARG A 481 6.10 -7.38 11.92
N GLY A 482 6.54 -6.16 11.65
CA GLY A 482 5.67 -5.02 11.83
C GLY A 482 6.25 -3.73 11.28
N VAL A 483 5.45 -2.68 11.48
CA VAL A 483 5.79 -1.30 11.17
C VAL A 483 5.88 -0.55 12.50
N TRP A 484 6.84 0.36 12.63
CA TRP A 484 6.91 1.19 13.84
C TRP A 484 5.68 2.08 13.96
N GLU A 485 5.20 2.27 15.19
CA GLU A 485 4.10 3.18 15.46
C GLU A 485 4.43 4.59 14.96
N VAL A 486 3.44 5.21 14.32
CA VAL A 486 3.55 6.60 13.87
C VAL A 486 3.44 7.48 15.11
N ARG A 487 4.41 8.38 15.32
CA ARG A 487 4.32 9.35 16.42
C ARG A 487 3.13 10.29 16.18
N ASP A 488 2.36 10.55 17.23
CA ASP A 488 1.21 11.44 17.16
C ASP A 488 1.66 12.85 16.76
N ASP A 489 1.11 13.37 15.67
CA ASP A 489 1.56 14.59 15.00
C ASP A 489 0.66 15.80 15.26
N GLY A 490 -0.17 15.73 16.30
CA GLY A 490 -1.03 16.83 16.70
C GLY A 490 -0.24 18.08 17.08
N VAL A 491 -0.65 19.24 16.57
CA VAL A 491 -0.12 20.54 17.00
C VAL A 491 -0.79 20.91 18.31
N THR A 492 0.00 21.03 19.39
CA THR A 492 -0.49 21.50 20.69
C THR A 492 -1.08 22.89 20.55
N VAL A 493 -2.29 23.06 21.08
CA VAL A 493 -3.00 24.33 21.07
C VAL A 493 -2.42 25.21 22.17
N ARG A 494 -2.02 26.43 21.82
CA ARG A 494 -1.54 27.42 22.78
C ARG A 494 -2.68 28.37 23.17
N GLN A 495 -2.63 28.89 24.38
CA GLN A 495 -3.49 29.99 24.79
C GLN A 495 -2.75 31.29 24.49
N ASP A 496 -3.37 32.16 23.69
CA ASP A 496 -2.85 33.51 23.38
C ASP A 496 -3.28 34.52 24.45
#